data_AF-A0A350DQ17-F1
#
_entry.id   AF-A0A350DQ17-F1
#
_cell.length_a   1.000
_cell.length_b   1.000
_cell.length_c   1.000
_cell.angle_alpha   90.00
_cell.angle_beta   90.00
_cell.angle_gamma   90.00
#
_symmetry.space_group_name_H-M   'P 1'
#
loop_
_entity.id
_entity.type
_entity.pdbx_description
1 polymer ?
#
loop_
_entity_poly.entity_id
_entity_poly.type
_entity_poly.pdbx_seq_one_letter_code
_entity_poly.pdbx_strand_id
1 'polypeptide(L)'
;MQAIAVPCDASTEIKCGINATTGGLHGIAIGKNATVLGSQGIAIGGGSSGQNTTASGEQSIAIGANVVSSGASSIAIGGDDLDAASKTNYDGSISTGALNSGQVNTTFHEYAGRDLLESWDAYGKHTESSGAASIAVGTKARSAGNLATAIGIHSSASGMASSAFGVASAATGQGALAVGAGANSSTQDGVALGSRSVANVASGALGFAPTSASAADQSAITATNSTNLGAVSIGSAKDGTRQIVNLAAGTKDSDAVNVAQLKGVSNTVIANKTKYYSVNSGAVGNADNLGATKPNAMAMGGNASATGGQAIAIGSG
;
A
#
# COMPACT_ATOMS: atom_id res chain seq x y z
N MET A 1 -13.55 -26.33 39.48
CA MET A 1 -13.38 -24.94 39.01
C MET A 1 -12.78 -24.16 40.17
N GLN A 2 -11.46 -23.98 40.22
CA GLN A 2 -10.86 -23.10 41.23
C GLN A 2 -10.99 -21.67 40.71
N ALA A 3 -11.81 -20.86 41.37
CA ALA A 3 -11.78 -19.42 41.16
C ALA A 3 -10.45 -18.90 41.71
N ILE A 4 -9.67 -18.23 40.87
CA ILE A 4 -8.48 -17.50 41.32
C ILE A 4 -9.01 -16.19 41.92
N ALA A 5 -9.07 -16.11 43.24
CA ALA A 5 -9.22 -14.84 43.92
C ALA A 5 -7.92 -14.06 43.69
N VAL A 6 -7.99 -12.94 42.97
CA VAL A 6 -6.88 -11.99 42.86
C VAL A 6 -6.98 -11.10 44.10
N PRO A 7 -6.10 -11.24 45.10
CA PRO A 7 -6.12 -10.34 46.24
C PRO A 7 -5.79 -8.92 45.75
N CYS A 8 -6.74 -8.00 45.88
CA CYS A 8 -6.45 -6.57 45.81
C CYS A 8 -5.82 -6.15 47.14
N ASP A 9 -4.58 -6.56 47.38
CA ASP A 9 -3.79 -6.01 48.48
C ASP A 9 -3.06 -4.73 48.02
N ALA A 10 -2.22 -4.14 48.87
CA ALA A 10 -1.46 -2.94 48.53
C ALA A 10 -0.39 -3.17 47.43
N SER A 11 -0.19 -4.41 47.00
CA SER A 11 0.60 -4.69 45.81
C SER A 11 -0.25 -4.38 44.58
N THR A 12 0.24 -3.45 43.78
CA THR A 12 -0.43 -2.95 42.57
C THR A 12 -0.26 -3.89 41.38
N GLU A 13 0.32 -5.07 41.59
CA GLU A 13 0.74 -6.00 40.56
C GLU A 13 -0.14 -7.26 40.54
N ILE A 14 -0.45 -7.77 39.35
CA ILE A 14 -1.16 -9.05 39.17
C ILE A 14 -0.22 -10.04 38.49
N LYS A 15 0.04 -11.19 39.14
CA LYS A 15 0.83 -12.30 38.59
C LYS A 15 0.01 -13.58 38.66
N CYS A 16 -0.26 -14.19 37.52
CA CYS A 16 -0.99 -15.45 37.43
C CYS A 16 -0.36 -16.36 36.38
N GLY A 17 0.06 -17.57 36.75
CA GLY A 17 0.71 -18.52 35.85
C GLY A 17 2.15 -18.85 36.24
N ILE A 18 2.66 -19.98 35.72
CA ILE A 18 4.02 -20.45 36.00
C ILE A 18 5.02 -19.43 35.45
N ASN A 19 5.94 -18.95 36.31
CA ASN A 19 6.96 -17.93 35.98
C ASN A 19 6.42 -16.61 35.42
N ALA A 20 5.14 -16.27 35.68
CA ALA A 20 4.62 -14.94 35.37
C ALA A 20 5.37 -13.89 36.21
N THR A 21 5.91 -12.87 35.56
CA THR A 21 6.79 -11.88 36.18
C THR A 21 6.30 -10.47 35.88
N THR A 22 6.31 -9.61 36.88
CA THR A 22 6.24 -8.15 36.71
C THR A 22 7.45 -7.56 37.41
N GLY A 23 8.23 -6.75 36.69
CA GLY A 23 9.36 -5.99 37.19
C GLY A 23 9.09 -4.49 37.32
N GLY A 24 8.09 -3.97 36.60
CA GLY A 24 7.62 -2.60 36.70
C GLY A 24 6.42 -2.46 37.65
N LEU A 25 6.27 -1.28 38.26
CA LEU A 25 5.15 -0.98 39.16
C LEU A 25 3.82 -1.10 38.42
N HIS A 26 2.79 -1.64 39.06
CA HIS A 26 1.41 -1.67 38.56
C HIS A 26 1.18 -2.59 37.34
N GLY A 27 2.02 -3.63 37.18
CA GLY A 27 1.96 -4.54 36.03
C GLY A 27 0.91 -5.66 36.17
N ILE A 28 0.39 -6.13 35.03
CA ILE A 28 -0.49 -7.31 34.96
C ILE A 28 0.18 -8.37 34.07
N ALA A 29 0.66 -9.46 34.67
CA ALA A 29 1.22 -10.62 33.97
C ALA A 29 0.34 -11.86 34.19
N ILE A 30 -0.30 -12.34 33.12
CA ILE A 30 -1.20 -13.51 33.16
C ILE A 30 -0.80 -14.52 32.07
N GLY A 31 -0.41 -15.71 32.49
CA GLY A 31 -0.06 -16.86 31.67
C GLY A 31 1.39 -17.33 31.90
N LYS A 32 1.72 -18.50 31.35
CA LYS A 32 3.04 -19.11 31.53
C LYS A 32 4.13 -18.22 30.91
N ASN A 33 5.11 -17.82 31.72
CA ASN A 33 6.22 -16.92 31.35
C ASN A 33 5.78 -15.52 30.86
N ALA A 34 4.54 -15.10 31.10
CA ALA A 34 4.11 -13.73 30.81
C ALA A 34 4.98 -12.73 31.59
N THR A 35 5.52 -11.73 30.92
CA THR A 35 6.52 -10.82 31.49
C THR A 35 6.14 -9.37 31.26
N VAL A 36 6.02 -8.60 32.33
CA VAL A 36 5.91 -7.13 32.30
C VAL A 36 7.21 -6.55 32.85
N LEU A 37 7.94 -5.75 32.07
CA LEU A 37 9.15 -5.06 32.53
C LEU A 37 8.92 -3.56 32.74
N GLY A 38 8.08 -2.92 31.92
CA GLY A 38 7.73 -1.51 32.07
C GLY A 38 6.64 -1.31 33.13
N SER A 39 6.58 -0.12 33.73
CA SER A 39 5.51 0.21 34.68
C SER A 39 4.16 0.28 33.97
N GLN A 40 3.07 -0.07 34.68
CA GLN A 40 1.69 -0.07 34.17
C GLN A 40 1.49 -0.92 32.91
N GLY A 41 2.37 -1.90 32.67
CA GLY A 41 2.30 -2.79 31.51
C GLY A 41 1.32 -3.94 31.71
N ILE A 42 0.79 -4.46 30.61
CA ILE A 42 -0.12 -5.62 30.59
C ILE A 42 0.47 -6.68 29.66
N ALA A 43 0.80 -7.85 30.18
CA ALA A 43 1.18 -9.03 29.42
C ALA A 43 0.19 -10.17 29.71
N ILE A 44 -0.63 -10.54 28.71
CA ILE A 44 -1.62 -11.61 28.84
C ILE A 44 -1.39 -12.64 27.72
N GLY A 45 -0.97 -13.83 28.10
CA GLY A 45 -0.63 -14.90 27.18
C GLY A 45 0.49 -15.76 27.75
N GLY A 46 0.96 -16.72 26.97
CA GLY A 46 2.12 -17.50 27.36
C GLY A 46 2.71 -18.24 26.19
N GLY A 47 3.82 -18.92 26.43
CA GLY A 47 4.49 -19.72 25.41
C GLY A 47 5.28 -20.88 26.02
N SER A 48 5.84 -21.70 25.12
CA SER A 48 6.79 -22.75 25.47
C SER A 48 8.21 -22.18 25.53
N SER A 49 9.19 -22.99 25.93
CA SER A 49 10.57 -22.55 26.19
C SER A 49 11.12 -21.57 25.15
N GLY A 50 11.34 -20.31 25.56
CA GLY A 50 11.91 -19.24 24.73
C GLY A 50 10.90 -18.26 24.11
N GLN A 51 9.60 -18.56 24.17
CA GLN A 51 8.52 -17.71 23.66
C GLN A 51 7.73 -17.11 24.84
N ASN A 52 7.74 -15.79 24.97
CA ASN A 52 7.15 -15.10 26.12
C ASN A 52 6.30 -13.92 25.65
N THR A 53 5.07 -13.82 26.14
CA THR A 53 4.30 -12.59 26.03
C THR A 53 4.96 -11.52 26.88
N THR A 54 5.49 -10.47 26.26
CA THR A 54 6.36 -9.50 26.92
C THR A 54 5.88 -8.07 26.68
N ALA A 55 5.57 -7.36 27.77
CA ALA A 55 5.29 -5.92 27.76
C ALA A 55 6.45 -5.19 28.45
N SER A 56 7.43 -4.72 27.67
CA SER A 56 8.65 -4.10 28.21
C SER A 56 8.68 -2.58 28.14
N GLY A 57 7.80 -1.96 27.34
CA GLY A 57 7.64 -0.51 27.34
C GLY A 57 6.82 -0.03 28.54
N GLU A 58 7.07 1.19 29.01
CA GLU A 58 6.19 1.85 29.98
C GLU A 58 4.77 1.94 29.42
N GLN A 59 3.75 1.59 30.21
CA GLN A 59 2.33 1.57 29.80
C GLN A 59 2.06 0.73 28.54
N SER A 60 2.88 -0.28 28.25
CA SER A 60 2.72 -1.14 27.07
C SER A 60 1.73 -2.28 27.31
N ILE A 61 1.06 -2.72 26.24
CA ILE A 61 0.11 -3.84 26.25
C ILE A 61 0.60 -4.90 25.28
N ALA A 62 0.75 -6.15 25.73
CA ALA A 62 1.06 -7.34 24.96
C ALA A 62 0.03 -8.43 25.25
N ILE A 63 -0.75 -8.85 24.25
CA ILE A 63 -1.80 -9.87 24.43
C ILE A 63 -1.69 -10.93 23.33
N GLY A 64 -1.57 -12.20 23.72
CA GLY A 64 -1.42 -13.35 22.83
C GLY A 64 -0.16 -14.16 23.10
N ALA A 65 -0.03 -15.33 22.46
CA ALA A 65 1.16 -16.17 22.59
C ALA A 65 2.38 -15.53 21.91
N ASN A 66 3.51 -15.45 22.62
CA ASN A 66 4.77 -14.90 22.11
C ASN A 66 4.69 -13.44 21.61
N VAL A 67 3.72 -12.64 22.08
CA VAL A 67 3.54 -11.25 21.63
C VAL A 67 4.47 -10.30 22.37
N VAL A 68 5.10 -9.36 21.67
CA VAL A 68 6.06 -8.41 22.24
C VAL A 68 5.59 -6.97 22.04
N SER A 69 5.56 -6.21 23.12
CA SER A 69 5.24 -4.78 23.13
C SER A 69 6.36 -4.05 23.88
N SER A 70 7.31 -3.48 23.13
CA SER A 70 8.54 -2.91 23.66
C SER A 70 8.62 -1.39 23.57
N GLY A 71 7.77 -0.75 22.77
CA GLY A 71 7.64 0.71 22.73
C GLY A 71 6.92 1.26 23.96
N ALA A 72 7.29 2.45 24.42
CA ALA A 72 6.51 3.16 25.45
C ALA A 72 5.09 3.45 24.91
N SER A 73 4.06 3.23 25.73
CA SER A 73 2.64 3.36 25.38
C SER A 73 2.22 2.56 24.14
N SER A 74 2.93 1.47 23.82
CA SER A 74 2.65 0.65 22.65
C SER A 74 1.65 -0.46 22.93
N ILE A 75 0.96 -0.93 21.89
CA ILE A 75 -0.02 -2.01 21.96
C ILE A 75 0.36 -3.08 20.94
N ALA A 76 0.45 -4.34 21.39
CA ALA A 76 0.64 -5.51 20.57
C ALA A 76 -0.42 -6.57 20.93
N ILE A 77 -1.24 -7.00 19.97
CA ILE A 77 -2.30 -7.99 20.17
C ILE A 77 -2.29 -8.99 19.01
N GLY A 78 -2.08 -10.28 19.29
CA GLY A 78 -2.06 -11.29 18.23
C GLY A 78 -1.43 -12.61 18.65
N GLY A 79 -0.38 -13.01 17.95
CA GLY A 79 0.31 -14.27 18.17
C GLY A 79 1.43 -14.49 17.15
N ASP A 80 2.06 -15.65 17.23
CA ASP A 80 3.12 -16.12 16.33
C ASP A 80 2.69 -17.31 15.46
N ASP A 81 1.77 -18.14 15.93
CA ASP A 81 1.39 -19.36 15.21
C ASP A 81 0.42 -19.13 14.06
N LEU A 82 0.80 -19.58 12.86
CA LEU A 82 -0.07 -19.68 11.68
C LEU A 82 -0.12 -21.10 11.11
N ASP A 83 0.44 -22.10 11.80
CA ASP A 83 0.58 -23.49 11.34
C ASP A 83 -0.74 -24.11 10.88
N ALA A 84 -1.76 -24.02 11.72
CA ALA A 84 -3.09 -24.52 11.40
C ALA A 84 -3.70 -23.75 10.21
N ALA A 85 -3.64 -22.42 10.24
CA ALA A 85 -4.15 -21.57 9.17
C ALA A 85 -3.48 -21.86 7.81
N SER A 86 -2.18 -22.18 7.82
CA SER A 86 -1.42 -22.51 6.61
C SER A 86 -1.89 -23.79 5.90
N LYS A 87 -2.61 -24.66 6.62
CA LYS A 87 -3.17 -25.93 6.10
C LYS A 87 -4.67 -25.87 5.84
N THR A 88 -5.35 -24.78 6.23
CA THR A 88 -6.80 -24.65 6.10
C THR A 88 -7.21 -24.39 4.64
N ASN A 89 -8.25 -25.10 4.20
CA ASN A 89 -8.96 -24.89 2.94
C ASN A 89 -10.21 -24.00 3.15
N TYR A 90 -10.79 -23.48 2.07
CA TYR A 90 -11.92 -22.54 2.18
C TYR A 90 -13.21 -23.17 2.73
N ASP A 91 -13.34 -24.50 2.62
CA ASP A 91 -14.44 -25.27 3.20
C ASP A 91 -14.24 -25.60 4.69
N GLY A 92 -13.13 -25.17 5.28
CA GLY A 92 -12.75 -25.44 6.67
C GLY A 92 -12.02 -26.77 6.88
N SER A 93 -11.83 -27.59 5.84
CA SER A 93 -11.01 -28.80 5.94
C SER A 93 -9.53 -28.47 6.14
N ILE A 94 -8.79 -29.37 6.80
CA ILE A 94 -7.35 -29.24 7.02
C ILE A 94 -6.61 -30.15 6.06
N SER A 95 -5.74 -29.58 5.24
CA SER A 95 -4.84 -30.33 4.36
C SER A 95 -3.89 -31.20 5.18
N THR A 96 -3.74 -32.46 4.77
CA THR A 96 -2.82 -33.43 5.40
C THR A 96 -1.38 -33.26 4.94
N GLY A 97 -1.11 -32.33 4.03
CA GLY A 97 0.21 -32.03 3.50
C GLY A 97 1.13 -31.31 4.49
N ALA A 98 2.27 -30.86 3.96
CA ALA A 98 3.21 -30.01 4.68
C ALA A 98 2.56 -28.69 5.14
N LEU A 99 3.27 -27.89 5.93
CA LEU A 99 2.88 -26.49 6.17
C LEU A 99 2.67 -25.78 4.82
N ASN A 100 1.79 -24.77 4.80
CA ASN A 100 1.44 -23.98 3.61
C ASN A 100 0.68 -24.75 2.51
N SER A 101 0.23 -25.98 2.78
CA SER A 101 -0.50 -26.80 1.79
C SER A 101 -2.00 -26.48 1.66
N GLY A 102 -2.54 -25.57 2.49
CA GLY A 102 -3.94 -25.16 2.44
C GLY A 102 -4.22 -24.03 1.45
N GLN A 103 -5.48 -23.89 1.04
CA GLN A 103 -5.91 -22.82 0.15
C GLN A 103 -5.76 -21.41 0.78
N VAL A 104 -5.84 -21.29 2.12
CA VAL A 104 -5.57 -20.02 2.82
C VAL A 104 -4.14 -19.52 2.55
N ASN A 105 -3.15 -20.42 2.58
CA ASN A 105 -1.78 -20.07 2.21
C ASN A 105 -1.69 -19.62 0.75
N THR A 106 -2.39 -20.31 -0.15
CA THR A 106 -2.40 -19.94 -1.58
C THR A 106 -2.90 -18.51 -1.77
N THR A 107 -3.98 -18.12 -1.11
CA THR A 107 -4.47 -16.72 -1.14
C THR A 107 -3.46 -15.75 -0.53
N PHE A 108 -2.88 -16.10 0.62
CA PHE A 108 -1.87 -15.24 1.26
C PHE A 108 -0.69 -14.99 0.31
N HIS A 109 -0.18 -16.05 -0.33
CA HIS A 109 0.91 -15.97 -1.30
C HIS A 109 0.59 -15.05 -2.47
N GLU A 110 -0.65 -15.05 -2.96
CA GLU A 110 -1.10 -14.16 -4.04
C GLU A 110 -1.01 -12.67 -3.66
N TYR A 111 -1.20 -12.32 -2.38
CA TYR A 111 -1.10 -10.94 -1.90
C TYR A 111 0.28 -10.57 -1.38
N ALA A 112 0.94 -11.49 -0.67
CA ALA A 112 2.20 -11.24 0.02
C ALA A 112 3.44 -11.56 -0.83
N GLY A 113 3.29 -12.32 -1.92
CA GLY A 113 4.39 -12.80 -2.75
C GLY A 113 5.30 -13.83 -2.05
N ARG A 114 4.84 -14.41 -0.94
CA ARG A 114 5.55 -15.37 -0.09
C ARG A 114 4.56 -16.23 0.67
N ASP A 115 5.01 -17.37 1.17
CA ASP A 115 4.15 -18.24 1.98
C ASP A 115 3.82 -17.63 3.35
N LEU A 116 2.70 -18.07 3.92
CA LEU A 116 2.20 -17.67 5.23
C LEU A 116 3.19 -18.00 6.35
N LEU A 117 3.93 -19.09 6.19
CA LEU A 117 5.04 -19.50 7.02
C LEU A 117 6.28 -19.72 6.14
N GLU A 118 7.40 -19.07 6.44
CA GLU A 118 8.67 -19.41 5.80
C GLU A 118 9.45 -20.42 6.66
N SER A 119 10.32 -21.22 6.05
CA SER A 119 11.04 -22.31 6.73
C SER A 119 11.93 -21.85 7.89
N TRP A 120 12.44 -20.62 7.82
CA TRP A 120 13.20 -19.97 8.90
C TRP A 120 12.33 -19.16 9.85
N ASP A 121 11.04 -18.97 9.52
CA ASP A 121 10.11 -18.05 10.18
C ASP A 121 8.93 -18.75 10.87
N ALA A 122 8.89 -20.08 10.89
CA ALA A 122 7.77 -20.81 11.51
C ALA A 122 7.52 -20.35 12.97
N TYR A 123 8.59 -20.01 13.69
CA TYR A 123 8.54 -19.55 15.10
C TYR A 123 9.24 -18.20 15.35
N GLY A 124 9.73 -17.52 14.30
CA GLY A 124 10.65 -16.38 14.42
C GLY A 124 9.96 -15.00 14.48
N LYS A 125 8.95 -14.77 13.63
CA LYS A 125 8.15 -13.54 13.64
C LYS A 125 6.93 -13.74 14.53
N HIS A 126 6.81 -12.89 15.54
CA HIS A 126 5.64 -12.74 16.39
C HIS A 126 4.96 -11.39 16.13
N THR A 127 3.78 -11.18 16.71
CA THR A 127 3.21 -9.83 16.77
C THR A 127 4.10 -8.94 17.63
N GLU A 128 4.60 -7.85 17.06
CA GLU A 128 5.56 -6.96 17.71
C GLU A 128 5.17 -5.49 17.54
N SER A 129 5.10 -4.76 18.64
CA SER A 129 4.98 -3.31 18.67
C SER A 129 6.20 -2.69 19.35
N SER A 130 7.18 -2.26 18.57
CA SER A 130 8.47 -1.75 19.08
C SER A 130 8.61 -0.23 18.99
N GLY A 131 7.78 0.43 18.18
CA GLY A 131 7.74 1.90 18.11
C GLY A 131 7.06 2.52 19.33
N ALA A 132 7.52 3.68 19.78
CA ALA A 132 6.83 4.44 20.82
C ALA A 132 5.43 4.87 20.35
N ALA A 133 4.43 4.74 21.22
CA ALA A 133 3.02 5.00 20.96
C ALA A 133 2.50 4.32 19.68
N SER A 134 2.97 3.09 19.42
CA SER A 134 2.65 2.36 18.21
C SER A 134 1.73 1.16 18.46
N ILE A 135 1.03 0.70 17.42
CA ILE A 135 -0.02 -0.33 17.52
C ILE A 135 0.25 -1.46 16.53
N ALA A 136 0.34 -2.70 17.00
CA ALA A 136 0.41 -3.90 16.17
C ALA A 136 -0.75 -4.85 16.54
N VAL A 137 -1.65 -5.13 15.59
CA VAL A 137 -2.79 -6.03 15.80
C VAL A 137 -2.88 -7.06 14.69
N GLY A 138 -2.87 -8.34 15.06
CA GLY A 138 -2.91 -9.49 14.17
C GLY A 138 -1.66 -10.36 14.27
N THR A 139 -1.81 -11.66 14.00
CA THR A 139 -0.72 -12.63 14.07
C THR A 139 0.44 -12.22 13.15
N LYS A 140 1.65 -12.14 13.71
CA LYS A 140 2.86 -11.64 13.03
C LYS A 140 2.77 -10.20 12.48
N ALA A 141 1.84 -9.37 12.98
CA ALA A 141 1.82 -7.94 12.66
C ALA A 141 3.02 -7.23 13.32
N ARG A 142 3.64 -6.27 12.62
CA ARG A 142 4.82 -5.57 13.11
C ARG A 142 4.70 -4.05 12.98
N SER A 143 4.65 -3.36 14.10
CA SER A 143 4.69 -1.90 14.18
C SER A 143 6.02 -1.44 14.77
N ALA A 144 6.96 -1.05 13.90
CA ALA A 144 8.32 -0.69 14.29
C ALA A 144 8.58 0.82 14.29
N GLY A 145 7.79 1.60 13.56
CA GLY A 145 7.89 3.06 13.56
C GLY A 145 7.26 3.69 14.79
N ASN A 146 7.84 4.79 15.29
CA ASN A 146 7.18 5.61 16.32
C ASN A 146 5.86 6.16 15.76
N LEU A 147 4.81 6.17 16.58
CA LEU A 147 3.44 6.57 16.20
C LEU A 147 2.83 5.72 15.07
N ALA A 148 3.42 4.57 14.74
CA ALA A 148 2.97 3.74 13.64
C ALA A 148 1.80 2.83 14.03
N THR A 149 1.03 2.38 13.04
CA THR A 149 -0.08 1.44 13.22
C THR A 149 -0.02 0.34 12.17
N ALA A 150 0.04 -0.91 12.59
CA ALA A 150 -0.03 -2.11 11.74
C ALA A 150 -1.20 -2.99 12.18
N ILE A 151 -2.21 -3.15 11.32
CA ILE A 151 -3.38 -4.00 11.60
C ILE A 151 -3.59 -4.99 10.46
N GLY A 152 -3.48 -6.28 10.78
CA GLY A 152 -3.66 -7.40 9.85
C GLY A 152 -2.54 -8.44 9.99
N ILE A 153 -2.83 -9.68 9.59
CA ILE A 153 -1.85 -10.77 9.60
C ILE A 153 -0.66 -10.39 8.72
N HIS A 154 0.56 -10.49 9.24
CA HIS A 154 1.80 -10.06 8.56
C HIS A 154 1.82 -8.59 8.10
N SER A 155 0.94 -7.73 8.61
CA SER A 155 1.02 -6.29 8.32
C SER A 155 2.29 -5.68 8.90
N SER A 156 2.87 -4.67 8.25
CA SER A 156 4.09 -4.02 8.71
C SER A 156 4.05 -2.50 8.55
N ALA A 157 4.22 -1.77 9.65
CA ALA A 157 4.36 -0.31 9.65
C ALA A 157 5.71 0.05 10.27
N SER A 158 6.72 0.32 9.44
CA SER A 158 8.09 0.59 9.89
C SER A 158 8.54 2.04 9.71
N GLY A 159 7.78 2.84 8.95
CA GLY A 159 8.02 4.28 8.87
C GLY A 159 7.48 5.01 10.11
N MET A 160 8.11 6.12 10.49
CA MET A 160 7.58 7.00 11.54
C MET A 160 6.20 7.53 11.12
N ALA A 161 5.22 7.49 12.04
CA ALA A 161 3.83 7.86 11.80
C ALA A 161 3.17 7.13 10.61
N SER A 162 3.69 5.96 10.21
CA SER A 162 3.14 5.17 9.11
C SER A 162 1.96 4.31 9.53
N SER A 163 1.11 3.94 8.58
CA SER A 163 -0.09 3.14 8.84
C SER A 163 -0.27 2.05 7.78
N ALA A 164 -0.37 0.80 8.21
CA ALA A 164 -0.59 -0.37 7.37
C ALA A 164 -1.84 -1.13 7.82
N PHE A 165 -2.84 -1.24 6.95
CA PHE A 165 -4.10 -1.93 7.20
C PHE A 165 -4.34 -3.01 6.15
N GLY A 166 -4.40 -4.27 6.57
CA GLY A 166 -4.66 -5.42 5.71
C GLY A 166 -3.57 -6.48 5.78
N VAL A 167 -3.92 -7.69 5.34
CA VAL A 167 -3.02 -8.84 5.32
C VAL A 167 -1.79 -8.53 4.46
N ALA A 168 -0.60 -8.71 5.02
CA ALA A 168 0.68 -8.41 4.36
C ALA A 168 0.78 -6.98 3.79
N SER A 169 -0.01 -6.03 4.29
CA SER A 169 0.17 -4.62 3.96
C SER A 169 1.48 -4.09 4.55
N ALA A 170 2.14 -3.17 3.86
CA ALA A 170 3.44 -2.64 4.27
C ALA A 170 3.49 -1.11 4.07
N ALA A 171 3.72 -0.37 5.14
CA ALA A 171 3.98 1.07 5.12
C ALA A 171 5.37 1.34 5.68
N THR A 172 6.37 1.52 4.81
CA THR A 172 7.78 1.66 5.20
C THR A 172 8.31 3.08 5.08
N GLY A 173 7.63 3.96 4.32
CA GLY A 173 7.94 5.38 4.28
C GLY A 173 7.44 6.13 5.52
N GLN A 174 8.09 7.23 5.89
CA GLN A 174 7.58 8.14 6.93
C GLN A 174 6.21 8.70 6.50
N GLY A 175 5.22 8.73 7.39
CA GLY A 175 3.87 9.22 7.09
C GLY A 175 3.10 8.38 6.06
N ALA A 176 3.67 7.25 5.61
CA ALA A 176 3.09 6.44 4.56
C ALA A 176 1.81 5.72 5.01
N LEU A 177 0.86 5.57 4.10
CA LEU A 177 -0.38 4.83 4.31
C LEU A 177 -0.46 3.66 3.31
N ALA A 178 -0.70 2.45 3.79
CA ALA A 178 -0.98 1.29 2.97
C ALA A 178 -2.29 0.62 3.43
N VAL A 179 -3.30 0.57 2.56
CA VAL A 179 -4.62 -0.01 2.86
C VAL A 179 -4.98 -1.05 1.82
N GLY A 180 -5.12 -2.30 2.24
CA GLY A 180 -5.48 -3.43 1.40
C GLY A 180 -4.49 -4.59 1.51
N ALA A 181 -4.95 -5.80 1.17
CA ALA A 181 -4.09 -6.98 1.20
C ALA A 181 -2.91 -6.83 0.21
N GLY A 182 -1.68 -6.96 0.70
CA GLY A 182 -0.45 -6.77 -0.07
C GLY A 182 -0.20 -5.34 -0.55
N ALA A 183 -0.94 -4.33 -0.05
CA ALA A 183 -0.67 -2.94 -0.37
C ALA A 183 0.70 -2.51 0.18
N ASN A 184 1.49 -1.78 -0.60
CA ASN A 184 2.84 -1.38 -0.23
C ASN A 184 3.05 0.12 -0.48
N SER A 185 3.28 0.89 0.58
CA SER A 185 3.69 2.30 0.49
C SER A 185 5.10 2.47 1.05
N SER A 186 6.07 2.55 0.15
CA SER A 186 7.49 2.60 0.48
C SER A 186 8.07 4.01 0.53
N THR A 187 7.26 5.00 0.17
CA THR A 187 7.70 6.38 -0.04
C THR A 187 7.15 7.29 1.05
N GLN A 188 7.94 8.31 1.44
CA GLN A 188 7.50 9.31 2.39
C GLN A 188 6.19 9.96 1.94
N ASP A 189 5.21 10.02 2.86
CA ASP A 189 3.87 10.56 2.67
C ASP A 189 3.11 9.92 1.48
N GLY A 190 3.54 8.75 1.02
CA GLY A 190 2.90 8.00 -0.06
C GLY A 190 1.67 7.24 0.43
N VAL A 191 0.70 7.07 -0.46
CA VAL A 191 -0.56 6.37 -0.14
C VAL A 191 -0.80 5.22 -1.13
N ALA A 192 -0.72 3.98 -0.67
CA ALA A 192 -1.14 2.80 -1.43
C ALA A 192 -2.57 2.41 -1.02
N LEU A 193 -3.54 2.58 -1.93
CA LEU A 193 -4.95 2.36 -1.67
C LEU A 193 -5.50 1.21 -2.53
N GLY A 194 -5.92 0.13 -1.88
CA GLY A 194 -6.43 -1.09 -2.52
C GLY A 194 -5.43 -2.24 -2.46
N SER A 195 -5.95 -3.47 -2.64
CA SER A 195 -5.11 -4.67 -2.63
C SER A 195 -4.01 -4.60 -3.70
N ARG A 196 -2.78 -4.98 -3.34
CA ARG A 196 -1.61 -4.95 -4.24
C ARG A 196 -1.27 -3.59 -4.83
N SER A 197 -1.84 -2.49 -4.33
CA SER A 197 -1.44 -1.14 -4.74
C SER A 197 -0.02 -0.85 -4.25
N VAL A 198 0.79 -0.21 -5.07
CA VAL A 198 2.19 0.14 -4.75
C VAL A 198 2.40 1.64 -4.92
N ALA A 199 2.68 2.33 -3.81
CA ALA A 199 3.06 3.75 -3.79
C ALA A 199 4.57 3.86 -3.61
N ASN A 200 5.27 4.01 -4.74
CA ASN A 200 6.73 4.10 -4.82
C ASN A 200 7.22 5.36 -5.56
N VAL A 201 6.33 6.32 -5.83
CA VAL A 201 6.66 7.60 -6.48
C VAL A 201 6.77 8.68 -5.42
N ALA A 202 7.97 9.26 -5.29
CA ALA A 202 8.28 10.32 -4.32
C ALA A 202 7.77 11.69 -4.77
N SER A 203 7.78 12.62 -3.82
CA SER A 203 7.59 14.03 -4.12
C SER A 203 8.65 14.51 -5.11
N GLY A 204 8.33 15.57 -5.85
CA GLY A 204 9.19 16.12 -6.89
C GLY A 204 9.10 15.41 -8.25
N ALA A 205 8.31 14.33 -8.36
CA ALA A 205 8.01 13.74 -9.66
C ALA A 205 7.27 14.75 -10.55
N LEU A 206 7.77 14.96 -11.77
CA LEU A 206 7.23 15.93 -12.70
C LEU A 206 6.02 15.35 -13.45
N GLY A 207 4.94 16.13 -13.53
CA GLY A 207 3.82 15.85 -14.42
C GLY A 207 4.20 16.00 -15.90
N PHE A 208 3.41 15.39 -16.78
CA PHE A 208 3.60 15.54 -18.23
C PHE A 208 3.27 16.98 -18.67
N ALA A 209 4.18 17.60 -19.41
CA ALA A 209 3.99 18.90 -20.05
C ALA A 209 4.29 18.80 -21.56
N PRO A 210 3.36 19.17 -22.45
CA PRO A 210 3.62 19.19 -23.89
C PRO A 210 4.74 20.19 -24.23
N THR A 211 5.66 19.81 -25.12
CA THR A 211 6.75 20.68 -25.59
C THR A 211 6.24 21.89 -26.37
N SER A 212 5.05 21.79 -26.97
CA SER A 212 4.38 22.87 -27.70
C SER A 212 3.50 23.77 -26.81
N ALA A 213 3.43 23.52 -25.50
CA ALA A 213 2.61 24.33 -24.60
C ALA A 213 3.14 25.76 -24.50
N SER A 214 2.25 26.73 -24.26
CA SER A 214 2.66 28.11 -24.03
C SER A 214 3.43 28.23 -22.71
N ALA A 215 4.20 29.32 -22.55
CA ALA A 215 4.90 29.58 -21.28
C ALA A 215 3.92 29.67 -20.09
N ALA A 216 2.72 30.21 -20.30
CA ALA A 216 1.68 30.28 -19.28
C ALA A 216 1.19 28.88 -18.88
N ASP A 217 0.92 28.01 -19.85
CA ASP A 217 0.46 26.63 -19.59
C ASP A 217 1.53 25.80 -18.89
N GLN A 218 2.80 25.92 -19.31
CA GLN A 218 3.91 25.25 -18.63
C GLN A 218 4.07 25.71 -17.18
N SER A 219 3.86 27.00 -16.90
CA SER A 219 3.85 27.52 -15.54
C SER A 219 2.68 26.97 -14.72
N ALA A 220 1.48 26.89 -15.30
CA ALA A 220 0.31 26.32 -14.63
C ALA A 220 0.50 24.83 -14.31
N ILE A 221 1.00 24.04 -15.26
CA ILE A 221 1.31 22.61 -15.05
C ILE A 221 2.36 22.47 -13.94
N THR A 222 3.45 23.25 -13.99
CA THR A 222 4.52 23.18 -12.98
C THR A 222 4.01 23.51 -11.58
N ALA A 223 3.07 24.46 -11.46
CA ALA A 223 2.46 24.83 -10.19
C ALA A 223 1.61 23.70 -9.55
N THR A 224 1.22 22.68 -10.33
CA THR A 224 0.46 21.52 -9.84
C THR A 224 1.32 20.31 -9.48
N ASN A 225 2.65 20.37 -9.69
CA ASN A 225 3.54 19.27 -9.31
C ASN A 225 3.55 19.06 -7.80
N SER A 226 3.52 17.80 -7.36
CA SER A 226 3.69 17.48 -5.94
C SER A 226 5.12 17.79 -5.52
N THR A 227 5.31 18.74 -4.61
CA THR A 227 6.63 19.13 -4.11
C THR A 227 7.03 18.44 -2.82
N ASN A 228 6.05 18.06 -1.98
CA ASN A 228 6.31 17.59 -0.61
C ASN A 228 5.68 16.24 -0.26
N LEU A 229 4.77 15.73 -1.08
CA LEU A 229 4.02 14.51 -0.76
C LEU A 229 4.29 13.40 -1.78
N GLY A 230 4.44 12.17 -1.29
CA GLY A 230 4.45 10.98 -2.13
C GLY A 230 3.11 10.78 -2.86
N ALA A 231 3.14 10.00 -3.93
CA ALA A 231 1.93 9.79 -4.74
C ALA A 231 0.87 8.93 -4.04
N VAL A 232 -0.40 9.18 -4.38
CA VAL A 232 -1.50 8.24 -4.14
C VAL A 232 -1.53 7.23 -5.29
N SER A 233 -1.30 5.96 -4.99
CA SER A 233 -1.36 4.86 -5.93
C SER A 233 -2.58 3.97 -5.66
N ILE A 234 -3.36 3.70 -6.71
CA ILE A 234 -4.53 2.82 -6.69
C ILE A 234 -4.30 1.51 -7.46
N GLY A 235 -3.04 1.18 -7.75
CA GLY A 235 -2.68 -0.01 -8.50
C GLY A 235 -1.18 -0.26 -8.45
N SER A 236 -0.68 -1.08 -9.37
CA SER A 236 0.74 -1.33 -9.50
C SER A 236 1.10 -1.64 -10.96
N ALA A 237 2.38 -1.51 -11.31
CA ALA A 237 2.86 -1.93 -12.62
C ALA A 237 2.72 -3.45 -12.85
N LYS A 238 2.70 -4.24 -11.77
CA LYS A 238 2.62 -5.70 -11.80
C LYS A 238 1.18 -6.20 -11.91
N ASP A 239 0.28 -5.62 -11.11
CA ASP A 239 -1.09 -6.12 -10.91
C ASP A 239 -2.15 -5.26 -11.63
N GLY A 240 -1.71 -4.21 -12.32
CA GLY A 240 -2.55 -3.34 -13.14
C GLY A 240 -3.11 -2.12 -12.42
N THR A 241 -4.00 -1.42 -13.10
CA THR A 241 -4.60 -0.17 -12.65
C THR A 241 -6.07 -0.34 -12.29
N ARG A 242 -6.60 0.59 -11.49
CA ARG A 242 -8.03 0.67 -11.15
C ARG A 242 -8.67 1.89 -11.81
N GLN A 243 -9.96 1.80 -12.08
CA GLN A 243 -10.76 2.97 -12.43
C GLN A 243 -11.15 3.75 -11.17
N ILE A 244 -11.19 5.09 -11.30
CA ILE A 244 -11.84 5.97 -10.33
C ILE A 244 -13.20 6.35 -10.93
N VAL A 245 -14.28 5.85 -10.34
CA VAL A 245 -15.65 6.07 -10.82
C VAL A 245 -16.38 7.08 -9.94
N ASN A 246 -17.46 7.67 -10.48
CA ASN A 246 -18.24 8.73 -9.81
C ASN A 246 -17.43 9.99 -9.48
N LEU A 247 -16.44 10.30 -10.32
CA LEU A 247 -15.62 11.51 -10.21
C LEU A 247 -16.35 12.72 -10.80
N ALA A 248 -16.67 13.70 -9.95
CA ALA A 248 -17.21 14.99 -10.37
C ALA A 248 -16.22 15.73 -11.30
N ALA A 249 -16.73 16.66 -12.10
CA ALA A 249 -15.87 17.45 -13.00
C ALA A 249 -14.94 18.36 -12.20
N GLY A 250 -13.65 18.40 -12.58
CA GLY A 250 -12.67 19.28 -11.98
C GLY A 250 -12.93 20.76 -12.30
N THR A 251 -12.57 21.64 -11.38
CA THR A 251 -12.80 23.09 -11.47
C THR A 251 -11.53 23.93 -11.42
N LYS A 252 -10.54 23.52 -10.63
CA LYS A 252 -9.21 24.14 -10.52
C LYS A 252 -8.18 23.33 -11.30
N ASP A 253 -7.02 23.93 -11.57
CA ASP A 253 -5.92 23.30 -12.32
C ASP A 253 -5.42 21.99 -11.68
N SER A 254 -5.53 21.84 -10.36
CA SER A 254 -5.12 20.63 -9.63
C SER A 254 -6.26 19.64 -9.39
N ASP A 255 -7.46 19.87 -9.94
CA ASP A 255 -8.56 18.93 -9.83
C ASP A 255 -8.43 17.84 -10.91
N ALA A 256 -8.82 16.61 -10.58
CA ALA A 256 -8.81 15.53 -11.55
C ALA A 256 -9.86 15.76 -12.66
N VAL A 257 -9.46 15.52 -13.91
CA VAL A 257 -10.33 15.60 -15.09
C VAL A 257 -11.11 14.30 -15.25
N ASN A 258 -12.43 14.38 -15.45
CA ASN A 258 -13.25 13.20 -15.74
C ASN A 258 -13.49 13.00 -17.25
N VAL A 259 -14.08 11.86 -17.61
CA VAL A 259 -14.34 11.48 -19.01
C VAL A 259 -15.31 12.46 -19.72
N ALA A 260 -16.22 13.10 -18.99
CA ALA A 260 -17.15 14.06 -19.59
C ALA A 260 -16.44 15.33 -20.07
N GLN A 261 -15.51 15.87 -19.26
CA GLN A 261 -14.67 17.02 -19.65
C GLN A 261 -13.80 16.67 -20.86
N LEU A 262 -13.18 15.49 -20.87
CA LEU A 262 -12.35 15.04 -22.00
C LEU A 262 -13.16 14.88 -23.30
N LYS A 263 -14.39 14.35 -23.22
CA LYS A 263 -15.31 14.29 -24.38
C LYS A 263 -15.67 15.69 -24.91
N GLY A 264 -15.81 16.68 -24.03
CA GLY A 264 -16.00 18.08 -24.43
C GLY A 264 -14.84 18.62 -25.28
N VAL A 265 -13.60 18.32 -24.90
CA VAL A 265 -12.41 18.67 -25.70
C VAL A 265 -12.40 17.92 -27.03
N SER A 266 -12.66 16.61 -27.02
CA SER A 266 -12.72 15.79 -28.23
C SER A 266 -13.74 16.32 -29.24
N ASN A 267 -14.95 16.69 -28.79
CA ASN A 267 -15.98 17.28 -29.63
C ASN A 267 -15.54 18.63 -30.22
N THR A 268 -14.83 19.45 -29.43
CA THR A 268 -14.26 20.73 -29.89
C THR A 268 -13.22 20.51 -30.99
N VAL A 269 -12.34 19.53 -30.85
CA VAL A 269 -11.34 19.17 -31.88
C VAL A 269 -12.02 18.70 -33.17
N ILE A 270 -13.03 17.84 -33.05
CA ILE A 270 -13.81 17.33 -34.20
C ILE A 270 -14.58 18.45 -34.91
N ALA A 271 -15.08 19.45 -34.17
CA ALA A 271 -15.81 20.58 -34.71
C ALA A 271 -14.90 21.61 -35.40
N ASN A 272 -13.64 21.75 -34.96
CA ASN A 272 -12.65 22.67 -35.52
C ASN A 272 -11.97 22.14 -36.79
N LYS A 273 -12.76 21.62 -37.74
CA LYS A 273 -12.24 21.27 -39.08
C LYS A 273 -11.80 22.53 -39.81
N THR A 274 -10.79 22.40 -40.67
CA THR A 274 -10.40 23.47 -41.58
C THR A 274 -11.58 23.84 -42.48
N LYS A 275 -12.05 25.09 -42.37
CA LYS A 275 -13.21 25.59 -43.12
C LYS A 275 -12.95 25.46 -44.62
N TYR A 276 -13.94 24.97 -45.37
CA TYR A 276 -13.88 24.74 -46.82
C TYR A 276 -12.84 23.71 -47.29
N TYR A 277 -12.29 22.90 -46.40
CA TYR A 277 -11.40 21.79 -46.75
C TYR A 277 -12.08 20.45 -46.47
N SER A 278 -12.06 19.55 -47.46
CA SER A 278 -12.57 18.18 -47.35
C SER A 278 -11.82 17.28 -48.30
N VAL A 279 -11.40 16.11 -47.83
CA VAL A 279 -10.78 15.04 -48.63
C VAL A 279 -11.62 13.80 -48.49
N ASN A 280 -12.26 13.36 -49.58
CA ASN A 280 -12.96 12.08 -49.64
C ASN A 280 -12.09 11.08 -50.41
N SER A 281 -11.33 10.25 -49.70
CA SER A 281 -10.41 9.28 -50.30
C SER A 281 -10.44 7.97 -49.51
N GLY A 282 -10.44 6.85 -50.23
CA GLY A 282 -10.21 5.52 -49.66
C GLY A 282 -8.73 5.11 -49.66
N ALA A 283 -7.83 5.99 -50.10
CA ALA A 283 -6.41 5.70 -50.16
C ALA A 283 -5.78 5.71 -48.76
N VAL A 284 -4.84 4.78 -48.54
CA VAL A 284 -4.11 4.64 -47.26
C VAL A 284 -2.81 5.46 -47.21
N GLY A 285 -2.26 5.86 -48.36
CA GLY A 285 -1.08 6.71 -48.43
C GLY A 285 -1.38 8.17 -48.07
N ASN A 286 -0.42 8.87 -47.47
CA ASN A 286 -0.55 10.27 -47.03
C ASN A 286 -1.71 10.53 -46.03
N ALA A 287 -2.25 9.50 -45.38
CA ALA A 287 -3.33 9.64 -44.39
C ALA A 287 -2.93 10.50 -43.18
N ASP A 288 -1.65 10.44 -42.81
CA ASP A 288 -1.07 11.20 -41.70
C ASP A 288 -0.47 12.55 -42.15
N ASN A 289 -0.72 12.99 -43.39
CA ASN A 289 -0.17 14.22 -43.99
C ASN A 289 1.38 14.24 -44.10
N LEU A 290 2.01 13.09 -44.32
CA LEU A 290 3.48 12.93 -44.41
C LEU A 290 4.03 12.88 -45.86
N GLY A 291 3.18 13.09 -46.87
CA GLY A 291 3.53 12.98 -48.29
C GLY A 291 4.45 14.08 -48.82
N ALA A 292 4.63 15.19 -48.09
CA ALA A 292 5.58 16.25 -48.42
C ALA A 292 6.96 15.91 -47.83
N THR A 293 7.82 15.26 -48.62
CA THR A 293 9.06 14.63 -48.11
C THR A 293 10.33 15.49 -48.24
N LYS A 294 10.23 16.66 -48.89
CA LYS A 294 11.35 17.60 -49.11
C LYS A 294 10.99 19.03 -48.66
N PRO A 295 11.99 19.91 -48.45
CA PRO A 295 11.74 21.30 -48.04
C PRO A 295 10.78 22.01 -48.99
N ASN A 296 9.83 22.74 -48.41
CA ASN A 296 8.82 23.54 -49.10
C ASN A 296 7.87 22.73 -50.01
N ALA A 297 7.82 21.40 -49.89
CA ALA A 297 6.89 20.58 -50.64
C ALA A 297 5.47 20.64 -50.05
N MET A 298 4.45 20.44 -50.90
CA MET A 298 3.05 20.34 -50.50
C MET A 298 2.43 19.06 -51.06
N ALA A 299 1.81 18.23 -50.23
CA ALA A 299 1.11 17.02 -50.63
C ALA A 299 -0.33 17.03 -50.11
N MET A 300 -1.31 17.09 -51.01
CA MET A 300 -2.73 17.26 -50.68
C MET A 300 -3.59 16.17 -51.33
N GLY A 301 -4.21 15.31 -50.53
CA GLY A 301 -5.00 14.17 -51.00
C GLY A 301 -4.37 12.83 -50.64
N GLY A 302 -5.16 11.75 -50.70
CA GLY A 302 -4.66 10.41 -50.42
C GLY A 302 -3.63 9.97 -51.48
N ASN A 303 -2.59 9.21 -51.12
CA ASN A 303 -1.43 8.88 -51.97
C ASN A 303 -0.60 10.07 -52.50
N ALA A 304 -0.98 11.33 -52.27
CA ALA A 304 -0.19 12.47 -52.73
C ALA A 304 1.23 12.39 -52.15
N SER A 305 2.24 12.42 -53.03
CA SER A 305 3.65 12.31 -52.68
C SER A 305 4.46 13.36 -53.43
N ALA A 306 4.93 14.38 -52.70
CA ALA A 306 5.79 15.43 -53.23
C ALA A 306 7.25 15.14 -52.80
N THR A 307 8.01 14.51 -53.71
CA THR A 307 9.38 14.02 -53.46
C THR A 307 10.50 14.94 -53.95
N GLY A 308 10.15 15.99 -54.70
CA GLY A 308 11.05 17.09 -55.06
C GLY A 308 10.97 18.25 -54.08
N GLY A 309 12.06 19.03 -53.93
CA GLY A 309 12.01 20.29 -53.19
C GLY A 309 11.07 21.28 -53.87
N GLN A 310 10.25 22.01 -53.09
CA GLN A 310 9.21 22.93 -53.60
C GLN A 310 8.12 22.26 -54.46
N ALA A 311 8.07 20.92 -54.50
CA ALA A 311 7.10 20.21 -55.32
C ALA A 311 5.69 20.27 -54.72
N ILE A 312 4.67 20.27 -55.59
CA ILE A 312 3.27 20.23 -55.20
C ILE A 312 2.65 18.95 -55.79
N ALA A 313 2.08 18.10 -54.94
CA ALA A 313 1.30 16.94 -55.32
C ALA A 313 -0.15 17.12 -54.85
N ILE A 314 -1.12 17.01 -55.74
CA ILE A 314 -2.55 17.19 -55.43
C ILE A 314 -3.36 16.04 -56.03
N GLY A 315 -4.33 15.54 -55.25
CA GLY A 315 -5.25 14.48 -55.65
C GLY A 315 -4.80 13.11 -55.14
N SER A 316 -5.35 12.07 -55.76
CA SER A 316 -4.93 10.68 -55.56
C SER A 316 -4.01 10.30 -56.71
N GLY A 317 -2.70 10.28 -56.44
CA GLY A 317 -1.70 9.66 -57.31
C GLY A 317 -1.92 8.15 -57.39
#